data_AF-A0A975B736-F1
#
_entry.id   AF-A0A975B736-F1
#
_cell.length_a   1.000
_cell.length_b   1.000
_cell.length_c   1.000
_cell.angle_alpha   90.00
_cell.angle_beta   90.00
_cell.angle_gamma   90.00
#
_symmetry.space_group_name_H-M   'P 1'
#
loop_
_entity.id
_entity.type
_entity.pdbx_description
1 polymer ?
#
loop_
_entity_poly.entity_id
_entity_poly.type
_entity_poly.pdbx_seq_one_letter_code
_entity_poly.pdbx_strand_id
1 'polypeptide(L)'
;MQKQYNNPMITKAYDILKTLSTDEEIRHRAKVREESMINEAIFMAGERKKGKEEGIKVGIKVGRKEGKTEGRKEQAENTALKMLAKNMNIEDIAEFTGLDVKDIQKLNQDIEGKA
;
A
#
# COMPACT_ATOMS: atom_id res chain seq x y z
N MET A 1 -18.49 53.83 4.73
CA MET A 1 -19.65 54.57 5.25
C MET A 1 -20.56 53.59 5.99
N GLN A 2 -20.70 53.72 7.32
CA GLN A 2 -21.68 52.92 8.06
C GLN A 2 -23.09 53.44 7.70
N LYS A 3 -23.95 52.58 7.16
CA LYS A 3 -25.38 52.90 7.01
C LYS A 3 -25.97 52.99 8.41
N GLN A 4 -26.42 54.18 8.80
CA GLN A 4 -27.09 54.39 10.08
C GLN A 4 -28.53 53.89 9.93
N TYR A 5 -28.86 52.79 10.63
CA TYR A 5 -30.22 52.24 10.62
C TYR A 5 -31.05 52.93 11.70
N ASN A 6 -32.23 53.44 11.35
CA ASN A 6 -33.13 54.15 12.28
C ASN A 6 -33.80 53.25 13.32
N ASN A 7 -33.53 51.94 13.33
CA ASN A 7 -34.11 51.00 14.28
C ASN A 7 -33.10 50.71 15.41
N PRO A 8 -33.42 51.04 16.68
CA PRO A 8 -32.55 50.81 17.83
C PRO A 8 -32.10 49.35 18.01
N MET A 9 -32.94 48.39 17.64
CA MET A 9 -32.58 46.97 17.69
C MET A 9 -31.55 46.59 16.62
N ILE A 10 -31.64 47.17 15.43
CA ILE A 10 -30.68 46.91 14.34
C ILE A 10 -29.30 47.47 14.71
N THR A 11 -29.25 48.67 15.31
CA THR A 11 -28.00 49.26 15.80
C THR A 11 -27.39 48.40 16.92
N LYS A 12 -28.19 47.96 17.90
CA LYS A 12 -27.72 47.10 18.99
C LYS A 12 -27.17 45.76 18.49
N ALA A 13 -27.81 45.17 17.48
CA ALA A 13 -27.32 43.94 16.84
C ALA A 13 -25.97 44.15 16.14
N TYR A 14 -25.79 45.30 15.47
CA TYR A 14 -24.54 45.64 14.79
C TYR A 14 -23.38 45.90 15.76
N ASP A 15 -23.65 46.55 16.89
CA ASP A 15 -22.64 46.78 17.93
C ASP A 15 -22.19 45.47 18.60
N ILE A 16 -23.13 44.58 18.90
CA ILE A 16 -22.82 43.24 19.41
C ILE A 16 -21.96 42.48 18.40
N LEU A 17 -22.36 42.47 17.12
CA LEU A 17 -21.60 41.84 16.04
C LEU A 17 -20.19 42.43 15.90
N LYS A 18 -20.07 43.75 15.98
CA LYS A 18 -18.79 44.46 15.93
C LYS A 18 -17.92 44.08 17.12
N THR A 19 -18.48 44.01 18.33
CA THR A 19 -17.76 43.66 19.57
C THR A 19 -17.22 42.23 19.49
N LEU A 20 -18.07 41.27 19.09
CA LEU A 20 -17.69 39.86 18.87
C LEU A 20 -16.65 39.71 17.76
N SER A 21 -16.72 40.53 16.70
CA SER A 21 -15.74 40.56 15.61
C SER A 21 -14.41 41.21 16.03
N THR A 22 -14.45 42.19 16.94
CA THR A 22 -13.27 42.91 17.45
C THR A 22 -12.57 42.24 18.65
N ASP A 23 -13.18 41.27 19.31
CA ASP A 23 -12.58 40.55 20.44
C ASP A 23 -11.39 39.67 19.97
N GLU A 24 -10.18 40.10 20.33
CA GLU A 24 -8.91 39.48 19.93
C GLU A 24 -8.74 38.06 20.47
N GLU A 25 -9.21 37.80 21.69
CA GLU A 25 -9.14 36.48 22.33
C GLU A 25 -10.04 35.46 21.63
N ILE A 26 -11.23 35.90 21.19
CA ILE A 26 -12.13 35.03 20.42
C ILE A 26 -11.51 34.72 19.04
N ARG A 27 -10.95 35.72 18.35
CA ARG A 27 -10.27 35.49 17.06
C ARG A 27 -9.04 34.57 17.21
N HIS A 28 -8.24 34.78 18.24
CA HIS A 28 -7.05 33.96 18.49
C HIS A 28 -7.45 32.50 18.74
N ARG A 29 -8.44 32.26 19.61
CA ARG A 29 -8.95 30.89 19.86
C ARG A 29 -9.54 30.24 18.62
N ALA A 30 -10.27 30.99 17.79
CA ALA A 30 -10.78 30.48 16.53
C ALA A 30 -9.65 30.08 15.56
N LYS A 31 -8.63 30.93 15.42
CA LYS A 31 -7.46 30.68 14.59
C LYS A 31 -6.67 29.44 15.06
N VAL A 32 -6.38 29.34 16.36
CA VAL A 32 -5.66 28.19 16.93
C VAL A 32 -6.43 26.89 16.69
N ARG A 33 -7.76 26.92 16.84
CA ARG A 33 -8.61 25.76 16.55
C ARG A 33 -8.53 25.37 15.06
N GLU A 34 -8.63 26.35 14.17
CA GLU A 34 -8.52 26.12 12.73
C GLU A 34 -7.15 25.54 12.35
N GLU A 35 -6.06 26.13 12.86
CA GLU A 35 -4.70 25.63 12.65
C GLU A 35 -4.52 24.21 13.20
N SER A 36 -5.07 23.90 14.37
CA SER A 36 -5.04 22.54 14.93
C SER A 36 -5.75 21.54 14.02
N MET A 37 -6.94 21.89 13.52
CA MET A 37 -7.71 21.01 12.62
C MET A 37 -7.00 20.80 11.28
N ILE A 38 -6.39 21.86 10.73
CA ILE A 38 -5.60 21.77 9.49
C ILE A 38 -4.36 20.90 9.69
N ASN A 39 -3.62 21.13 10.77
CA ASN A 39 -2.41 20.36 11.08
C ASN A 39 -2.72 18.88 11.26
N GLU A 40 -3.80 18.54 11.98
CA GLU A 40 -4.25 17.16 12.14
C GLU A 40 -4.64 16.55 10.79
N ALA A 41 -5.38 17.27 9.95
CA ALA A 41 -5.76 16.79 8.62
C ALA A 41 -4.53 16.54 7.72
N ILE A 42 -3.55 17.43 7.74
CA ILE A 42 -2.29 17.29 6.99
C ILE A 42 -1.50 16.09 7.51
N PHE A 43 -1.37 15.95 8.82
CA PHE A 43 -0.66 14.83 9.44
C PHE A 43 -1.30 13.50 9.04
N MET A 44 -2.62 13.38 9.20
CA MET A 44 -3.36 12.17 8.82
C MET A 44 -3.27 11.86 7.32
N ALA A 45 -3.26 12.87 6.46
CA ALA A 45 -3.04 12.69 5.03
C ALA A 45 -1.61 12.20 4.73
N GLY A 46 -0.61 12.74 5.43
CA GLY A 46 0.79 12.32 5.33
C GLY A 46 0.98 10.86 5.73
N GLU A 47 0.43 10.45 6.88
CA GLU A 47 0.54 9.08 7.36
C GLU A 47 -0.17 8.07 6.46
N ARG A 48 -1.36 8.43 5.93
CA ARG A 48 -2.04 7.58 4.92
C ARG A 48 -1.21 7.40 3.65
N LYS A 49 -0.57 8.49 3.18
CA LYS A 49 0.29 8.44 1.99
C LYS A 49 1.50 7.54 2.23
N LYS A 50 2.21 7.72 3.37
CA LYS A 50 3.34 6.87 3.75
C LYS A 50 2.94 5.40 3.85
N GLY A 51 1.85 5.10 4.55
CA GLY A 51 1.36 3.73 4.69
C GLY A 51 1.03 3.07 3.33
N LYS A 52 0.45 3.83 2.39
CA LYS A 52 0.20 3.34 1.02
C LYS A 52 1.51 3.08 0.26
N GLU A 53 2.47 4.01 0.33
CA GLU A 53 3.76 3.87 -0.35
C GLU A 53 4.57 2.68 0.21
N GLU A 54 4.60 2.52 1.52
CA GLU A 54 5.24 1.38 2.19
C GLU A 54 4.56 0.06 1.81
N GLY A 55 3.23 0.01 1.84
CA GLY A 55 2.46 -1.17 1.43
C GLY A 55 2.77 -1.60 -0.01
N ILE A 56 2.83 -0.65 -0.95
CA ILE A 56 3.21 -0.92 -2.35
C ILE A 56 4.65 -1.44 -2.42
N LYS A 57 5.58 -0.79 -1.73
CA LYS A 57 7.00 -1.17 -1.74
C LYS A 57 7.22 -2.59 -1.20
N VAL A 58 6.55 -2.92 -0.09
CA VAL A 58 6.59 -4.27 0.50
C VAL A 58 5.96 -5.27 -0.45
N GLY A 59 4.79 -4.98 -1.00
CA GLY A 59 4.09 -5.86 -1.94
C GLY A 59 4.93 -6.19 -3.18
N ILE A 60 5.56 -5.17 -3.80
CA ILE A 60 6.45 -5.38 -4.96
C ILE A 60 7.66 -6.23 -4.57
N LYS A 61 8.27 -5.99 -3.40
CA LYS A 61 9.45 -6.72 -2.95
C LYS A 61 9.13 -8.21 -2.69
N VAL A 62 8.02 -8.48 -2.00
CA VAL A 62 7.56 -9.84 -1.71
C VAL A 62 7.19 -10.55 -3.01
N GLY A 63 6.32 -9.96 -3.83
CA GLY A 63 5.87 -10.57 -5.09
C GLY A 63 7.02 -10.83 -6.07
N ARG A 64 8.02 -9.94 -6.15
CA ARG A 64 9.22 -10.18 -6.98
C ARG A 64 10.07 -11.34 -6.45
N LYS A 65 10.17 -11.49 -5.13
CA LYS A 65 10.94 -12.59 -4.51
C LYS A 65 10.23 -13.92 -4.77
N GLU A 66 8.94 -13.99 -4.47
CA GLU A 66 8.10 -15.18 -4.65
C GLU A 66 8.06 -15.60 -6.13
N GLY A 67 7.75 -14.66 -7.04
CA GLY A 67 7.71 -14.98 -8.48
C GLY A 67 9.06 -15.42 -9.04
N LYS A 68 10.18 -14.91 -8.51
CA LYS A 68 11.52 -15.39 -8.91
C LYS A 68 11.81 -16.80 -8.40
N THR A 69 11.37 -17.14 -7.19
CA THR A 69 11.55 -18.48 -6.63
C THR A 69 10.65 -19.50 -7.32
N GLU A 70 9.39 -19.16 -7.55
CA GLU A 70 8.43 -20.01 -8.27
C GLU A 70 8.88 -20.23 -9.71
N GLY A 71 9.21 -19.16 -10.44
CA GLY A 71 9.67 -19.29 -11.83
C GLY A 71 10.96 -20.11 -11.97
N ARG A 72 11.89 -20.03 -11.00
CA ARG A 72 13.08 -20.89 -10.99
C ARG A 72 12.72 -22.36 -10.77
N LYS A 73 11.81 -22.64 -9.84
CA LYS A 73 11.34 -23.99 -9.56
C LYS A 73 10.60 -24.58 -10.77
N GLU A 74 9.65 -23.84 -11.34
CA GLU A 74 8.93 -24.24 -12.55
C GLU A 74 9.88 -24.47 -13.72
N GLN A 75 10.90 -23.62 -13.90
CA GLN A 75 11.89 -23.81 -14.95
C GLN A 75 12.72 -25.09 -14.73
N ALA A 76 13.13 -25.37 -13.50
CA ALA A 76 13.87 -26.58 -13.16
C ALA A 76 13.02 -27.83 -13.41
N GLU A 77 11.76 -27.85 -12.96
CA GLU A 77 10.81 -28.95 -13.20
C GLU A 77 10.56 -29.15 -14.70
N ASN A 78 10.29 -28.09 -15.45
CA ASN A 78 10.10 -28.16 -16.90
C ASN A 78 11.34 -28.68 -17.64
N THR A 79 12.54 -28.36 -17.14
CA THR A 79 13.79 -28.87 -17.70
C THR A 79 13.96 -30.35 -17.39
N ALA A 80 13.70 -30.76 -16.14
CA ALA A 80 13.73 -32.17 -15.73
C ALA A 80 12.75 -33.03 -16.54
N LEU A 81 11.51 -32.56 -16.75
CA LEU A 81 10.52 -33.24 -17.59
C LEU A 81 11.03 -33.47 -19.02
N LYS A 82 11.67 -32.47 -19.63
CA LYS A 82 12.25 -32.60 -20.98
C LYS A 82 13.43 -33.56 -21.03
N MET A 83 14.20 -33.67 -19.95
CA MET A 83 15.32 -34.61 -19.85
C MET A 83 14.84 -36.05 -19.61
N LEU A 84 13.81 -36.24 -18.77
CA LEU A 84 13.13 -37.52 -18.58
C LEU A 84 12.55 -38.04 -19.90
N ALA A 85 11.91 -37.16 -20.69
CA ALA A 85 11.39 -37.51 -22.02
C ALA A 85 12.49 -37.96 -23.02
N LYS A 86 13.76 -37.62 -22.74
CA LYS A 86 14.93 -38.07 -23.52
C LYS A 86 15.59 -39.32 -22.92
N ASN A 87 14.97 -39.96 -21.92
CA ASN A 87 15.49 -41.12 -21.20
C ASN A 87 16.87 -40.86 -20.54
N MET A 88 17.13 -39.64 -20.08
CA MET A 88 18.31 -39.33 -19.29
C MET A 88 18.18 -39.95 -17.88
N ASN A 89 19.29 -40.34 -17.26
CA ASN A 89 19.26 -40.94 -15.92
C ASN A 89 18.79 -39.92 -14.87
N ILE A 90 18.33 -40.40 -13.72
CA ILE A 90 17.78 -39.52 -12.68
C ILE A 90 18.91 -38.74 -11.98
N GLU A 91 20.09 -39.35 -11.85
CA GLU A 91 21.26 -38.74 -11.22
C GLU A 91 21.77 -37.51 -11.99
N ASP A 92 21.94 -37.59 -13.32
CA ASP A 92 22.41 -36.46 -14.12
C ASP A 92 21.33 -35.37 -14.18
N ILE A 93 20.04 -35.75 -14.21
CA ILE A 93 18.94 -34.76 -14.15
C ILE A 93 18.99 -33.98 -12.83
N ALA A 94 19.24 -34.65 -11.71
CA ALA A 94 19.41 -34.00 -10.41
C ALA A 94 20.60 -33.03 -10.44
N GLU A 95 21.71 -33.44 -11.03
CA GLU A 95 22.91 -32.60 -11.18
C GLU A 95 22.64 -31.36 -12.05
N PHE A 96 21.97 -31.51 -13.20
CA PHE A 96 21.73 -30.39 -14.13
C PHE A 96 20.63 -29.44 -13.68
N THR A 97 19.60 -29.93 -12.99
CA THR A 97 18.43 -29.13 -12.60
C THR A 97 18.49 -28.62 -11.16
N GLY A 98 19.36 -29.22 -10.34
CA GLY A 98 19.46 -28.92 -8.91
C GLY A 98 18.23 -29.37 -8.11
N LEU A 99 17.38 -30.23 -8.68
CA LEU A 99 16.25 -30.85 -7.99
C LEU A 99 16.72 -32.09 -7.22
N ASP A 100 16.02 -32.38 -6.12
CA ASP A 100 16.25 -33.63 -5.40
C ASP A 100 15.78 -34.82 -6.24
N VAL A 101 16.54 -35.93 -6.15
CA VAL A 101 16.21 -37.22 -6.79
C VAL A 101 14.78 -37.65 -6.47
N LYS A 102 14.31 -37.41 -5.24
CA LYS A 102 12.94 -37.72 -4.81
C LYS A 102 11.88 -36.93 -5.58
N ASP A 103 12.14 -35.67 -5.87
CA ASP A 103 11.22 -34.81 -6.60
C ASP A 103 11.19 -35.19 -8.09
N ILE A 104 12.34 -35.55 -8.66
CA ILE A 104 12.42 -36.06 -10.04
C ILE A 104 11.70 -37.42 -10.17
N GLN A 105 11.84 -38.31 -9.19
CA GLN A 105 11.12 -39.59 -9.15
C GLN A 105 9.60 -39.38 -9.11
N LYS A 106 9.11 -38.42 -8.31
CA LYS A 106 7.69 -38.05 -8.31
C LYS A 106 7.24 -37.51 -9.66
N LEU A 107 8.02 -36.61 -10.28
CA LEU A 107 7.73 -36.10 -11.62
C LEU A 107 7.65 -37.23 -12.66
N ASN A 108 8.52 -38.23 -12.57
CA ASN A 108 8.48 -39.40 -13.46
C ASN A 108 7.24 -40.27 -13.24
N GLN A 109 6.89 -40.54 -11.98
CA GLN A 109 5.66 -41.26 -11.62
C GLN A 109 4.39 -40.51 -12.08
N ASP A 110 4.38 -39.19 -11.96
CA ASP A 110 3.27 -38.35 -12.42
C ASP A 110 3.13 -38.34 -13.95
N ILE A 111 4.20 -38.57 -14.71
CA ILE A 111 4.15 -38.77 -16.16
C ILE A 111 3.57 -40.16 -16.47
N GLU A 112 4.09 -41.21 -15.83
CA GLU A 112 3.69 -42.60 -16.07
C GLU A 112 2.23 -42.87 -15.66
N GLY A 113 1.75 -42.22 -14.59
CA GLY A 113 0.36 -42.32 -14.13
C GLY A 113 -0.64 -41.48 -14.94
N LYS A 114 -0.17 -40.65 -15.88
CA LYS A 114 -1.01 -39.86 -16.80
C LYS A 114 -1.09 -40.47 -18.21
N ALA A 115 -0.34 -41.54 -18.49
CA ALA A 115 -0.40 -42.34 -19.71
C ALA A 115 -1.46 -43.44 -19.62
#